data_AF-A0A971N9U4-F1
#
_entry.id   AF-A0A971N9U4-F1
#
_cell.length_a   1.000
_cell.length_b   1.000
_cell.length_c   1.000
_cell.angle_alpha   90.00
_cell.angle_beta   90.00
_cell.angle_gamma   90.00
#
_symmetry.space_group_name_H-M   'P 1'
#
loop_
_entity.id
_entity.type
_entity.pdbx_description
1 polymer ?
#
loop_
_entity_poly.entity_id
_entity_poly.type
_entity_poly.pdbx_seq_one_letter_code
_entity_poly.pdbx_strand_id
1 'polypeptide(L)'
;MIKRFSRSFCYIMTASVIIFFSLYAAPAHSIETDNSEGWFFPTIGTFNGTWELGVGAHFWDDHFNLRNLQFRADLDLAPGLRWHALARTNSELNGLGEWDPRLDENFIEWYGFHRSSSGVFSFSAKYGRSRYLRFPFPDAISTFDQVPGVEDLTGGEETGYSGLICTIDYAHRSGFGVHGVWVDWGLGVDRPGEWAEKYIFYRHVSTPWHFEARYGDLALRSLPLGRSDEGYSLFVGRAIGNWSVGLLFEDVHGQDTYTGIVVTFAEGKTTELLGSVAFDYTRSPQGFAVQAPLISGTIGNLRRSNSAGRQYYTGILMGPGKKDYVDMDGFELVGEVVAERIRTYWQNGQARNWYEHRLSGWGRTSGPGLIAVMVEDPWYLKLEALVSPHTKFTSWEALEDWESDRMGPAQLNQKVLYRFYIHKE
;
A
#
# COMPACT_ATOMS: atom_id res chain seq x y z
N MET A 1 8.65 -21.78 -27.80
CA MET A 1 9.64 -21.12 -26.92
C MET A 1 9.02 -20.64 -25.60
N ILE A 2 7.76 -20.18 -25.61
CA ILE A 2 7.00 -19.68 -24.44
C ILE A 2 6.60 -20.78 -23.42
N LYS A 3 6.24 -21.99 -23.85
CA LYS A 3 5.99 -23.15 -22.94
C LYS A 3 7.21 -23.61 -22.13
N ARG A 4 8.43 -23.23 -22.54
CA ARG A 4 9.66 -23.50 -21.77
C ARG A 4 9.88 -22.46 -20.67
N PHE A 5 9.42 -21.22 -20.88
CA PHE A 5 9.55 -20.12 -19.92
C PHE A 5 8.57 -20.24 -18.74
N SER A 6 7.32 -20.66 -18.98
CA SER A 6 6.36 -20.91 -17.88
C SER A 6 6.80 -22.03 -16.95
N ARG A 7 7.39 -23.10 -17.51
CA ARG A 7 8.01 -24.18 -16.73
C ARG A 7 9.21 -23.68 -15.94
N SER A 8 10.07 -22.85 -16.54
CA SER A 8 11.24 -22.27 -15.85
C SER A 8 10.88 -21.36 -14.67
N PHE A 9 9.78 -20.62 -14.72
CA PHE A 9 9.33 -19.78 -13.60
C PHE A 9 8.72 -20.60 -12.46
N CYS A 10 7.97 -21.65 -12.81
CA CYS A 10 7.49 -22.66 -11.85
C CYS A 10 8.67 -23.33 -11.13
N TYR A 11 9.76 -23.66 -11.85
CA TYR A 11 11.00 -24.17 -11.24
C TYR A 11 11.70 -23.16 -10.33
N ILE A 12 11.58 -21.84 -10.54
CA ILE A 12 12.14 -20.82 -9.65
C ILE A 12 11.34 -20.75 -8.34
N MET A 13 10.02 -20.83 -8.41
CA MET A 13 9.15 -20.92 -7.22
C MET A 13 9.39 -22.23 -6.44
N THR A 14 9.47 -23.38 -7.13
CA THR A 14 9.74 -24.68 -6.47
C THR A 14 11.18 -24.77 -5.94
N ALA A 15 12.18 -24.19 -6.60
CA ALA A 15 13.55 -24.14 -6.09
C ALA A 15 13.67 -23.25 -4.84
N SER A 16 12.87 -22.18 -4.75
CA SER A 16 12.83 -21.29 -3.58
C SER A 16 12.26 -21.98 -2.33
N VAL A 17 11.37 -22.97 -2.52
CA VAL A 17 10.81 -23.82 -1.45
C VAL A 17 11.78 -24.94 -1.03
N ILE A 18 12.78 -25.28 -1.84
CA ILE A 18 13.78 -26.33 -1.52
C ILE A 18 15.06 -25.75 -0.91
N ILE A 19 15.40 -24.48 -1.17
CA ILE A 19 16.45 -23.73 -0.45
C ILE A 19 15.91 -23.25 0.92
N PHE A 20 15.20 -24.13 1.63
CA PHE A 20 14.50 -23.87 2.89
C PHE A 20 15.33 -24.28 4.12
N PHE A 21 16.53 -24.84 3.93
CA PHE A 21 17.29 -25.50 5.00
C PHE A 21 18.70 -25.00 5.30
N SER A 22 19.15 -23.91 4.69
CA SER A 22 20.38 -23.29 5.17
C SER A 22 20.41 -21.83 4.77
N LEU A 23 20.41 -20.93 5.77
CA LEU A 23 21.39 -19.86 5.91
C LEU A 23 20.96 -18.90 7.03
N TYR A 24 21.99 -18.38 7.70
CA TYR A 24 21.96 -17.66 8.96
C TYR A 24 21.57 -16.17 8.82
N ALA A 25 21.24 -15.61 9.99
CA ALA A 25 20.61 -14.32 10.30
C ALA A 25 21.33 -13.03 9.86
N ALA A 26 20.52 -11.96 9.75
CA ALA A 26 20.79 -10.63 10.33
C ALA A 26 19.45 -9.88 10.57
N PRO A 27 19.33 -9.03 11.61
CA PRO A 27 18.05 -8.43 12.03
C PRO A 27 17.71 -7.10 11.32
N ALA A 28 16.41 -6.79 11.29
CA ALA A 28 15.85 -5.55 10.74
C ALA A 28 16.05 -4.34 11.67
N HIS A 29 16.29 -3.17 11.07
CA HIS A 29 16.46 -1.88 11.75
C HIS A 29 15.19 -1.42 12.49
N SER A 30 15.35 -1.02 13.76
CA SER A 30 14.36 -0.27 14.54
C SER A 30 14.46 1.22 14.25
N ILE A 31 13.36 1.87 13.88
CA ILE A 31 13.27 3.33 13.71
C ILE A 31 13.04 3.95 15.10
N GLU A 32 13.97 4.80 15.57
CA GLU A 32 13.79 5.60 16.78
C GLU A 32 12.64 6.59 16.57
N THR A 33 11.66 6.59 17.48
CA THR A 33 10.56 7.54 17.53
C THR A 33 10.65 8.35 18.81
N ASP A 34 10.32 9.63 18.73
CA ASP A 34 10.19 10.49 19.91
C ASP A 34 9.18 9.90 20.93
N ASN A 35 9.61 9.85 22.18
CA ASN A 35 9.01 9.12 23.30
C ASN A 35 7.87 9.90 23.99
N SER A 36 7.37 10.99 23.39
CA SER A 36 6.30 11.78 23.99
C SER A 36 4.98 11.00 24.01
N GLU A 37 4.44 10.74 25.19
CA GLU A 37 3.07 10.22 25.35
C GLU A 37 2.04 11.27 24.92
N GLY A 38 0.89 10.80 24.41
CA GLY A 38 -0.24 11.65 24.02
C GLY A 38 -0.58 11.58 22.54
N TRP A 39 -1.40 12.56 22.11
CA TRP A 39 -1.89 12.68 20.75
C TRP A 39 -0.84 13.23 19.78
N PHE A 40 -0.72 12.57 18.64
CA PHE A 40 0.08 12.97 17.50
C PHE A 40 -0.81 12.99 16.24
N PHE A 41 -0.86 14.15 15.60
CA PHE A 41 -1.59 14.39 14.35
C PHE A 41 -0.59 14.69 13.23
N PRO A 42 -0.24 13.70 12.41
CA PRO A 42 0.82 13.85 11.42
C PRO A 42 0.51 14.95 10.41
N THR A 43 1.50 15.76 10.05
CA THR A 43 1.39 16.72 8.94
C THR A 43 2.72 16.98 8.24
N ILE A 44 2.64 17.27 6.94
CA ILE A 44 3.74 17.79 6.11
C ILE A 44 3.69 19.32 5.97
N GLY A 45 2.81 19.98 6.72
CA GLY A 45 2.51 21.41 6.66
C GLY A 45 1.16 21.67 5.99
N THR A 46 0.42 22.66 6.50
CA THR A 46 -0.87 23.08 5.94
C THR A 46 -0.71 23.51 4.49
N PHE A 47 -1.54 22.95 3.61
CA PHE A 47 -1.53 23.12 2.15
C PHE A 47 -0.25 22.66 1.45
N ASN A 48 0.54 21.80 2.10
CA ASN A 48 1.63 21.09 1.44
C ASN A 48 1.14 19.74 0.93
N GLY A 49 1.68 19.33 -0.22
CA GLY A 49 1.19 18.14 -0.91
C GLY A 49 2.06 17.69 -2.05
N THR A 50 1.63 16.63 -2.72
CA THR A 50 2.27 16.11 -3.93
C THR A 50 1.23 15.80 -5.00
N TRP A 51 1.67 15.78 -6.25
CA TRP A 51 0.85 15.32 -7.36
C TRP A 51 1.71 14.53 -8.35
N GLU A 52 1.08 13.60 -9.06
CA GLU A 52 1.71 12.76 -10.07
C GLU A 52 0.74 12.51 -11.22
N LEU A 53 1.24 12.61 -12.45
CA LEU A 53 0.57 12.12 -13.64
C LEU A 53 1.32 10.87 -14.12
N GLY A 54 0.62 9.77 -14.34
CA GLY A 54 1.18 8.52 -14.83
C GLY A 54 0.29 7.88 -15.89
N VAL A 55 0.87 7.02 -16.72
CA VAL A 55 0.14 6.26 -17.74
C VAL A 55 0.36 4.77 -17.55
N GLY A 56 -0.72 4.01 -17.69
CA GLY A 56 -0.68 2.57 -17.71
C GLY A 56 -0.29 2.06 -19.09
N ALA A 57 0.50 1.00 -19.13
CA ALA A 57 0.72 0.23 -20.34
C ALA A 57 0.60 -1.25 -20.06
N HIS A 58 0.12 -1.99 -21.05
CA HIS A 58 0.01 -3.44 -20.97
C HIS A 58 0.54 -4.08 -22.24
N PHE A 59 1.39 -5.09 -22.05
CA PHE A 59 2.14 -5.79 -23.08
C PHE A 59 1.72 -7.25 -23.08
N TRP A 60 1.24 -7.72 -24.23
CA TRP A 60 0.98 -9.12 -24.50
C TRP A 60 2.01 -9.68 -25.48
N ASP A 61 1.88 -10.95 -25.83
CA ASP A 61 2.70 -11.56 -26.86
C ASP A 61 2.36 -11.07 -28.28
N ASP A 62 1.13 -10.58 -28.49
CA ASP A 62 0.62 -10.18 -29.80
C ASP A 62 0.24 -8.70 -29.95
N HIS A 63 -0.02 -7.99 -28.86
CA HIS A 63 -0.41 -6.57 -28.90
C HIS A 63 0.08 -5.74 -27.71
N PHE A 64 -0.10 -4.42 -27.83
CA PHE A 64 0.29 -3.42 -26.86
C PHE A 64 -0.83 -2.39 -26.70
N ASN A 65 -1.17 -2.05 -25.45
CA ASN A 65 -2.14 -1.01 -25.15
C ASN A 65 -1.56 0.02 -24.17
N LEU A 66 -1.72 1.30 -24.49
CA LEU A 66 -1.69 2.37 -23.51
C LEU A 66 -3.08 2.54 -22.91
N ARG A 67 -3.16 2.70 -21.60
CA ARG A 67 -4.41 2.82 -20.85
C ARG A 67 -4.21 3.72 -19.63
N ASN A 68 -5.30 4.19 -19.04
CA ASN A 68 -5.30 4.75 -17.69
C ASN A 68 -4.30 5.90 -17.48
N LEU A 69 -4.45 7.01 -18.21
CA LEU A 69 -3.80 8.25 -17.78
C LEU A 69 -4.42 8.63 -16.44
N GLN A 70 -3.60 8.61 -15.39
CA GLN A 70 -4.00 8.82 -14.01
C GLN A 70 -3.35 10.08 -13.47
N PHE A 71 -4.15 10.93 -12.86
CA PHE A 71 -3.70 12.05 -12.05
C PHE A 71 -3.95 11.73 -10.58
N ARG A 72 -2.90 11.78 -9.78
CA ARG A 72 -2.95 11.65 -8.32
C ARG A 72 -2.61 12.98 -7.67
N ALA A 73 -3.29 13.31 -6.58
CA ALA A 73 -2.91 14.39 -5.69
C ALA A 73 -3.19 14.05 -4.22
N ASP A 74 -2.28 14.48 -3.36
CA ASP A 74 -2.42 14.43 -1.90
C ASP A 74 -2.05 15.80 -1.32
N LEU A 75 -2.87 16.30 -0.40
CA LEU A 75 -2.72 17.62 0.20
C LEU A 75 -3.08 17.57 1.67
N ASP A 76 -2.20 18.06 2.53
CA ASP A 76 -2.54 18.32 3.92
C ASP A 76 -3.37 19.58 4.04
N LEU A 77 -4.52 19.49 4.68
CA LEU A 77 -5.39 20.63 4.95
C LEU A 77 -5.13 21.20 6.36
N ALA A 78 -4.80 20.34 7.33
CA ALA A 78 -4.43 20.70 8.69
C ALA A 78 -3.69 19.51 9.36
N PRO A 79 -3.15 19.65 10.59
CA PRO A 79 -2.61 18.51 11.33
C PRO A 79 -3.59 17.33 11.42
N GLY A 80 -3.18 16.17 10.91
CA GLY A 80 -4.01 14.96 10.85
C GLY A 80 -5.18 15.03 9.86
N LEU A 81 -5.32 16.09 9.07
CA LEU A 81 -6.40 16.25 8.09
C LEU A 81 -5.81 16.39 6.69
N ARG A 82 -6.16 15.46 5.79
CA ARG A 82 -5.68 15.46 4.41
C ARG A 82 -6.80 15.25 3.40
N TRP A 83 -6.54 15.69 2.18
CA TRP A 83 -7.32 15.39 0.99
C TRP A 83 -6.51 14.50 0.06
N HIS A 84 -7.17 13.50 -0.51
CA HIS A 84 -6.62 12.57 -1.48
C HIS A 84 -7.49 12.51 -2.73
N ALA A 85 -6.87 12.41 -3.90
CA ALA A 85 -7.56 12.17 -5.16
C ALA A 85 -6.73 11.29 -6.09
N LEU A 86 -7.43 10.36 -6.75
CA LEU A 86 -6.95 9.58 -7.88
C LEU A 86 -8.01 9.70 -9.00
N ALA A 87 -7.69 10.49 -10.01
CA ALA A 87 -8.51 10.68 -11.20
C ALA A 87 -7.92 9.90 -12.37
N ARG A 88 -8.79 9.42 -13.25
CA ARG A 88 -8.40 8.69 -14.46
C ARG A 88 -9.18 9.25 -15.65
N THR A 89 -8.58 9.27 -16.83
CA THR A 89 -9.17 9.95 -18.00
C THR A 89 -10.33 9.21 -18.65
N ASN A 90 -10.40 7.89 -18.50
CA ASN A 90 -11.32 7.02 -19.22
C ASN A 90 -12.06 6.13 -18.23
N SER A 91 -13.33 5.83 -18.48
CA SER A 91 -14.09 4.83 -17.71
C SER A 91 -13.75 3.40 -18.12
N GLU A 92 -13.27 3.19 -19.35
CA GLU A 92 -12.92 1.88 -19.88
C GLU A 92 -11.66 1.28 -19.25
N LEU A 93 -11.55 -0.06 -19.34
CA LEU A 93 -10.40 -0.83 -18.89
C LEU A 93 -9.15 -0.61 -19.77
N ASN A 94 -9.33 -0.46 -21.08
CA ASN A 94 -8.27 -0.42 -22.08
C ASN A 94 -8.42 0.81 -22.97
N GLY A 95 -7.28 1.41 -23.35
CA GLY A 95 -7.25 2.56 -24.27
C GLY A 95 -7.23 3.92 -23.59
N LEU A 96 -6.97 4.93 -24.42
CA LEU A 96 -7.00 6.38 -24.10
C LEU A 96 -7.92 7.14 -25.08
N GLY A 97 -8.76 6.41 -25.83
CA GLY A 97 -9.47 6.93 -27.01
C GLY A 97 -10.70 7.77 -26.69
N GLU A 98 -11.43 7.44 -25.63
CA GLU A 98 -12.59 8.21 -25.17
C GLU A 98 -12.24 9.07 -23.96
N TRP A 99 -12.75 10.29 -23.87
CA TRP A 99 -12.56 11.17 -22.71
C TRP A 99 -13.79 11.10 -21.81
N ASP A 100 -13.70 10.30 -20.75
CA ASP A 100 -14.75 10.11 -19.74
C ASP A 100 -14.10 10.02 -18.35
N PRO A 101 -13.71 11.16 -17.76
CA PRO A 101 -12.89 11.17 -16.56
C PRO A 101 -13.67 10.71 -15.32
N ARG A 102 -13.04 9.85 -14.51
CA ARG A 102 -13.61 9.32 -13.27
C ARG A 102 -12.65 9.52 -12.10
N LEU A 103 -13.21 9.77 -10.92
CA LEU A 103 -12.49 9.71 -9.65
C LEU A 103 -12.54 8.27 -9.13
N ASP A 104 -11.44 7.55 -9.28
CA ASP A 104 -11.28 6.20 -8.71
C ASP A 104 -11.18 6.26 -7.19
N GLU A 105 -10.53 7.31 -6.65
CA GLU A 105 -10.52 7.67 -5.24
C GLU A 105 -10.67 9.20 -5.08
N ASN A 106 -11.45 9.63 -4.09
CA ASN A 106 -11.53 11.03 -3.68
C ASN A 106 -12.10 11.11 -2.27
N PHE A 107 -11.29 11.50 -1.30
CA PHE A 107 -11.74 11.59 0.08
C PHE A 107 -10.99 12.65 0.88
N ILE A 108 -11.63 13.09 1.95
CA ILE A 108 -10.98 13.82 3.05
C ILE A 108 -10.82 12.84 4.21
N GLU A 109 -9.64 12.78 4.80
CA GLU A 109 -9.33 11.90 5.93
C GLU A 109 -8.86 12.72 7.12
N TRP A 110 -9.48 12.50 8.28
CA TRP A 110 -9.00 12.96 9.57
C TRP A 110 -8.48 11.76 10.37
N TYR A 111 -7.22 11.80 10.79
CA TYR A 111 -6.57 10.68 11.45
C TYR A 111 -5.54 11.13 12.47
N GLY A 112 -5.27 10.27 13.45
CA GLY A 112 -4.31 10.55 14.50
C GLY A 112 -3.94 9.32 15.31
N PHE A 113 -2.88 9.46 16.09
CA PHE A 113 -2.32 8.41 16.93
C PHE A 113 -2.22 8.92 18.36
N HIS A 114 -2.61 8.10 19.33
CA HIS A 114 -2.37 8.34 20.74
C HIS A 114 -1.39 7.29 21.27
N ARG A 115 -0.20 7.73 21.67
CA ARG A 115 0.85 6.86 22.22
C ARG A 115 0.81 6.85 23.74
N SER A 116 0.96 5.68 24.34
CA SER A 116 1.11 5.52 25.79
C SER A 116 2.17 4.47 26.14
N SER A 117 2.51 4.40 27.43
CA SER A 117 3.29 3.32 28.03
C SER A 117 2.69 1.91 27.86
N SER A 118 1.41 1.77 27.47
CA SER A 118 0.76 0.46 27.28
C SER A 118 0.60 0.09 25.81
N GLY A 119 0.52 1.06 24.89
CA GLY A 119 0.23 0.76 23.49
C GLY A 119 0.04 2.00 22.64
N VAL A 120 -0.46 1.79 21.42
CA VAL A 120 -0.80 2.85 20.47
C VAL A 120 -2.26 2.69 20.08
N PHE A 121 -3.05 3.73 20.31
CA PHE A 121 -4.39 3.87 19.72
C PHE A 121 -4.28 4.69 18.44
N SER A 122 -4.98 4.27 17.39
CA SER A 122 -5.02 4.94 16.09
C SER A 122 -6.47 5.08 15.67
N PHE A 123 -6.81 6.22 15.07
CA PHE A 123 -8.11 6.39 14.43
C PHE A 123 -7.97 7.07 13.06
N SER A 124 -8.93 6.79 12.18
CA SER A 124 -9.11 7.45 10.90
C SER A 124 -10.60 7.60 10.60
N ALA A 125 -11.01 8.76 10.13
CA ALA A 125 -12.34 9.02 9.58
C ALA A 125 -12.19 9.59 8.17
N LYS A 126 -12.63 8.83 7.16
CA LYS A 126 -12.62 9.23 5.75
C LYS A 126 -14.04 9.54 5.31
N TYR A 127 -14.23 10.68 4.65
CA TYR A 127 -15.46 10.97 3.92
C TYR A 127 -15.15 11.09 2.43
N GLY A 128 -15.73 10.21 1.61
CA GLY A 128 -15.46 10.13 0.18
C GLY A 128 -15.50 8.71 -0.37
N ARG A 129 -14.76 8.47 -1.45
CA ARG A 129 -14.57 7.16 -2.08
C ARG A 129 -13.14 6.71 -1.88
N SER A 130 -12.96 5.57 -1.21
CA SER A 130 -11.67 4.94 -0.91
C SER A 130 -11.69 3.51 -1.40
N ARG A 131 -10.57 3.04 -1.91
CA ARG A 131 -10.45 1.70 -2.48
C ARG A 131 -9.83 0.70 -1.52
N TYR A 132 -9.22 1.18 -0.44
CA TYR A 132 -8.57 0.36 0.56
C TYR A 132 -8.93 0.85 1.97
N LEU A 133 -9.22 -0.09 2.86
CA LEU A 133 -9.62 0.21 4.24
C LEU A 133 -8.44 0.28 5.22
N ARG A 134 -7.22 -0.06 4.79
CA ARG A 134 -6.12 -0.22 5.73
C ARG A 134 -5.70 1.10 6.36
N PHE A 135 -5.92 1.14 7.67
CA PHE A 135 -5.41 2.13 8.60
C PHE A 135 -5.27 1.44 9.98
N PRO A 136 -4.17 1.59 10.72
CA PRO A 136 -2.93 2.28 10.36
C PRO A 136 -2.14 1.49 9.29
N PHE A 137 -0.81 1.60 9.26
CA PHE A 137 0.01 0.86 8.28
C PHE A 137 -0.37 -0.64 8.24
N PRO A 138 -0.47 -1.26 7.04
CA PRO A 138 -0.91 -2.65 6.92
C PRO A 138 -0.04 -3.62 7.74
N ASP A 139 -0.69 -4.53 8.45
CA ASP A 139 -0.03 -5.66 9.13
C ASP A 139 0.25 -6.81 8.14
N ALA A 140 0.74 -7.97 8.62
CA ALA A 140 1.13 -9.06 7.73
C ALA A 140 -0.07 -9.74 7.06
N ILE A 141 -1.15 -9.98 7.79
CA ILE A 141 -2.37 -10.56 7.21
C ILE A 141 -3.00 -9.58 6.20
N SER A 142 -2.88 -8.28 6.45
CA SER A 142 -3.46 -7.24 5.60
C SER A 142 -2.86 -7.20 4.19
N THR A 143 -1.67 -7.77 4.01
CA THR A 143 -1.04 -7.86 2.69
C THR A 143 -1.82 -8.76 1.73
N PHE A 144 -2.63 -9.68 2.26
CA PHE A 144 -3.42 -10.62 1.47
C PHE A 144 -4.81 -10.11 1.10
N ASP A 145 -5.24 -8.96 1.62
CA ASP A 145 -6.61 -8.52 1.38
C ASP A 145 -6.89 -8.21 -0.07
N GLN A 146 -8.17 -8.23 -0.39
CA GLN A 146 -8.62 -7.87 -1.70
C GLN A 146 -8.28 -6.42 -2.00
N VAL A 147 -7.37 -6.26 -2.95
CA VAL A 147 -7.10 -4.99 -3.63
C VAL A 147 -8.30 -4.68 -4.53
N PRO A 148 -8.57 -3.42 -4.88
CA PRO A 148 -9.72 -3.09 -5.70
C PRO A 148 -9.65 -3.82 -7.03
N GLY A 149 -10.70 -4.57 -7.32
CA GLY A 149 -10.85 -5.20 -8.62
C GLY A 149 -11.12 -4.19 -9.74
N VAL A 150 -11.57 -4.73 -10.88
CA VAL A 150 -11.90 -3.95 -12.08
C VAL A 150 -13.30 -4.21 -12.59
N GLU A 151 -14.12 -4.88 -11.79
CA GLU A 151 -15.49 -5.22 -12.13
C GLU A 151 -16.28 -3.95 -12.47
N ASP A 152 -16.04 -2.85 -11.73
CA ASP A 152 -16.63 -1.53 -11.98
C ASP A 152 -16.23 -0.89 -13.32
N LEU A 153 -15.16 -1.37 -13.97
CA LEU A 153 -14.70 -0.95 -15.30
C LEU A 153 -15.22 -1.85 -16.42
N THR A 154 -15.79 -2.99 -16.06
CA THR A 154 -16.36 -3.97 -17.00
C THR A 154 -17.89 -4.05 -16.88
N GLY A 155 -18.53 -3.05 -16.25
CA GLY A 155 -19.98 -2.98 -16.06
C GLY A 155 -20.53 -3.82 -14.91
N GLY A 156 -19.67 -4.29 -14.00
CA GLY A 156 -20.03 -5.01 -12.79
C GLY A 156 -20.21 -4.11 -11.57
N GLU A 157 -20.17 -4.73 -10.38
CA GLU A 157 -20.35 -4.06 -9.08
C GLU A 157 -19.27 -3.01 -8.78
N GLU A 158 -19.62 -2.03 -7.96
CA GLU A 158 -18.68 -1.02 -7.53
C GLU A 158 -17.54 -1.63 -6.70
N THR A 159 -16.30 -1.39 -7.13
CA THR A 159 -15.10 -1.83 -6.43
C THR A 159 -14.61 -0.71 -5.51
N GLY A 160 -14.85 -0.83 -4.21
CA GLY A 160 -14.37 0.11 -3.21
C GLY A 160 -15.42 0.41 -2.13
N TYR A 161 -15.11 1.44 -1.34
CA TYR A 161 -15.89 1.90 -0.20
C TYR A 161 -16.25 3.36 -0.42
N SER A 162 -17.49 3.72 -0.12
CA SER A 162 -18.00 5.07 -0.33
C SER A 162 -18.81 5.56 0.87
N GLY A 163 -18.79 6.87 1.10
CA GLY A 163 -19.51 7.51 2.21
C GLY A 163 -18.57 7.84 3.36
N LEU A 164 -18.97 7.53 4.60
CA LEU A 164 -18.17 7.75 5.80
C LEU A 164 -17.53 6.43 6.25
N ILE A 165 -16.21 6.38 6.28
CA ILE A 165 -15.44 5.20 6.69
C ILE A 165 -14.67 5.56 7.97
N CYS A 166 -14.98 4.87 9.05
CA CYS A 166 -14.37 5.07 10.36
C CYS A 166 -13.55 3.83 10.73
N THR A 167 -12.26 4.03 10.99
CA THR A 167 -11.33 2.98 11.42
C THR A 167 -10.79 3.30 12.80
N ILE A 168 -10.75 2.30 13.67
CA ILE A 168 -10.06 2.34 14.95
C ILE A 168 -9.12 1.13 15.08
N ASP A 169 -7.97 1.34 15.69
CA ASP A 169 -7.01 0.29 15.99
C ASP A 169 -6.35 0.59 17.34
N TYR A 170 -6.23 -0.43 18.19
CA TYR A 170 -5.44 -0.34 19.41
C TYR A 170 -4.47 -1.52 19.48
N ALA A 171 -3.18 -1.21 19.43
CA ALA A 171 -2.11 -2.19 19.55
C ALA A 171 -1.42 -2.07 20.93
N HIS A 172 -1.63 -3.06 21.79
CA HIS A 172 -0.98 -3.14 23.10
C HIS A 172 0.43 -3.74 22.99
N ARG A 173 1.35 -3.33 23.86
CA ARG A 173 2.74 -3.80 23.89
C ARG A 173 2.91 -5.30 24.12
N SER A 174 1.89 -5.98 24.65
CA SER A 174 1.88 -7.44 24.79
C SER A 174 1.67 -8.20 23.47
N GLY A 175 1.37 -7.48 22.38
CA GLY A 175 1.03 -8.06 21.08
C GLY A 175 -0.48 -8.18 20.85
N PHE A 176 -1.30 -8.10 21.89
CA PHE A 176 -2.75 -8.10 21.75
C PHE A 176 -3.27 -6.75 21.25
N GLY A 177 -4.38 -6.76 20.53
CA GLY A 177 -5.04 -5.54 20.10
C GLY A 177 -6.46 -5.75 19.60
N VAL A 178 -7.09 -4.65 19.24
CA VAL A 178 -8.43 -4.61 18.65
C VAL A 178 -8.44 -3.73 17.42
N HIS A 179 -9.23 -4.13 16.42
CA HIS A 179 -9.39 -3.42 15.17
C HIS A 179 -10.87 -3.34 14.82
N GLY A 180 -11.29 -2.22 14.24
CA GLY A 180 -12.64 -2.07 13.74
C GLY A 180 -12.72 -1.08 12.59
N VAL A 181 -13.47 -1.44 11.56
CA VAL A 181 -13.82 -0.58 10.43
C VAL A 181 -15.34 -0.57 10.28
N TRP A 182 -15.92 0.61 10.35
CA TRP A 182 -17.34 0.86 10.10
C TRP A 182 -17.51 1.74 8.87
N VAL A 183 -18.51 1.44 8.04
CA VAL A 183 -18.80 2.15 6.80
C VAL A 183 -20.26 2.59 6.82
N ASP A 184 -20.50 3.90 6.81
CA ASP A 184 -21.78 4.50 6.41
C ASP A 184 -21.78 4.66 4.90
N TRP A 185 -22.50 3.78 4.20
CA TRP A 185 -22.51 3.84 2.74
C TRP A 185 -23.25 5.08 2.24
N GLY A 186 -22.75 5.66 1.17
CA GLY A 186 -23.34 6.83 0.53
C GLY A 186 -22.66 7.15 -0.79
N LEU A 187 -22.80 8.40 -1.26
CA LEU A 187 -22.16 8.88 -2.49
C LEU A 187 -22.47 8.00 -3.73
N GLY A 188 -23.75 7.61 -3.87
CA GLY A 188 -24.24 6.80 -4.98
C GLY A 188 -24.38 5.30 -4.69
N VAL A 189 -24.04 4.85 -3.48
CA VAL A 189 -24.24 3.47 -3.03
C VAL A 189 -25.39 3.40 -2.03
N ASP A 190 -26.42 2.61 -2.35
CA ASP A 190 -27.60 2.39 -1.50
C ASP A 190 -27.42 1.13 -0.65
N ARG A 191 -26.72 1.28 0.48
CA ARG A 191 -26.47 0.22 1.47
C ARG A 191 -26.61 0.80 2.89
N PRO A 192 -27.05 0.01 3.87
CA PRO A 192 -27.08 0.46 5.27
C PRO A 192 -25.66 0.54 5.85
N GLY A 193 -25.46 1.40 6.84
CA GLY A 193 -24.18 1.46 7.54
C GLY A 193 -23.89 0.16 8.31
N GLU A 194 -22.70 -0.41 8.13
CA GLU A 194 -22.32 -1.72 8.64
C GLU A 194 -20.84 -1.81 9.03
N TRP A 195 -20.50 -2.84 9.80
CA TRP A 195 -19.09 -3.17 10.08
C TRP A 195 -18.51 -3.87 8.85
N ALA A 196 -17.41 -3.33 8.33
CA ALA A 196 -16.63 -4.00 7.30
C ALA A 196 -15.61 -4.96 7.92
N GLU A 197 -15.15 -4.66 9.15
CA GLU A 197 -14.24 -5.49 9.95
C GLU A 197 -14.43 -5.17 11.44
N LYS A 198 -14.33 -6.17 12.32
CA LYS A 198 -14.31 -6.00 13.77
C LYS A 198 -13.70 -7.23 14.44
N TYR A 199 -12.42 -7.14 14.83
CA TYR A 199 -11.71 -8.29 15.36
C TYR A 199 -10.73 -7.93 16.49
N ILE A 200 -10.40 -8.93 17.28
CA ILE A 200 -9.22 -8.91 18.15
C ILE A 200 -8.05 -9.54 17.41
N PHE A 201 -6.84 -9.11 17.71
CA PHE A 201 -5.64 -9.68 17.13
C PHE A 201 -4.54 -9.95 18.15
N TYR A 202 -3.63 -10.84 17.80
CA TYR A 202 -2.37 -11.05 18.47
C TYR A 202 -1.24 -11.01 17.44
N ARG A 203 -0.22 -10.20 17.67
CA ARG A 203 0.97 -10.07 16.84
C ARG A 203 2.22 -10.24 17.67
N HIS A 204 3.15 -11.07 17.22
CA HIS A 204 4.42 -11.26 17.88
C HIS A 204 5.54 -11.53 16.88
N VAL A 205 6.62 -10.77 17.03
CA VAL A 205 7.85 -10.96 16.26
C VAL A 205 8.92 -11.50 17.19
N SER A 206 9.39 -12.71 16.88
CA SER A 206 10.52 -13.36 17.55
C SER A 206 11.48 -13.85 16.47
N THR A 207 12.40 -12.97 16.07
CA THR A 207 13.31 -13.18 14.93
C THR A 207 13.93 -14.59 14.97
N PRO A 208 13.82 -15.39 13.89
CA PRO A 208 13.41 -14.98 12.54
C PRO A 208 11.89 -15.03 12.28
N TRP A 209 11.07 -15.39 13.25
CA TRP A 209 9.65 -15.66 13.07
C TRP A 209 8.76 -14.45 13.32
N HIS A 210 7.69 -14.37 12.55
CA HIS A 210 6.59 -13.43 12.74
C HIS A 210 5.29 -14.22 12.82
N PHE A 211 4.52 -13.99 13.87
CA PHE A 211 3.21 -14.60 14.07
C PHE A 211 2.15 -13.51 14.13
N GLU A 212 1.06 -13.72 13.44
CA GLU A 212 -0.14 -12.89 13.56
C GLU A 212 -1.38 -13.79 13.57
N ALA A 213 -2.35 -13.47 14.43
CA ALA A 213 -3.64 -14.14 14.49
C ALA A 213 -4.75 -13.10 14.67
N ARG A 214 -5.89 -13.32 14.03
CA ARG A 214 -7.10 -12.51 14.14
C ARG A 214 -8.30 -13.40 14.44
N TYR A 215 -9.26 -12.87 15.20
CA TYR A 215 -10.53 -13.53 15.46
C TYR A 215 -11.65 -12.49 15.65
N GLY A 216 -12.79 -12.70 15.00
CA GLY A 216 -13.95 -11.80 15.03
C GLY A 216 -14.59 -11.69 13.65
N ASP A 217 -15.22 -10.56 13.37
CA ASP A 217 -15.82 -10.28 12.07
C ASP A 217 -14.72 -9.84 11.09
N LEU A 218 -14.37 -10.72 10.15
CA LEU A 218 -13.33 -10.51 9.15
C LEU A 218 -13.95 -10.17 7.79
N ALA A 219 -13.24 -9.39 6.98
CA ALA A 219 -13.73 -8.99 5.66
C ALA A 219 -13.93 -10.21 4.74
N LEU A 220 -15.11 -10.28 4.11
CA LEU A 220 -15.36 -11.24 3.05
C LEU A 220 -14.67 -10.80 1.76
N ARG A 221 -14.07 -11.77 1.05
CA ARG A 221 -13.36 -11.57 -0.23
C ARG A 221 -14.30 -11.58 -1.45
N SER A 222 -15.58 -11.80 -1.23
CA SER A 222 -16.59 -11.84 -2.28
C SER A 222 -17.20 -10.45 -2.50
N LEU A 223 -17.48 -10.11 -3.75
CA LEU A 223 -18.23 -8.91 -4.08
C LEU A 223 -19.71 -9.05 -3.67
N PRO A 224 -20.38 -7.96 -3.26
CA PRO A 224 -19.83 -6.61 -3.10
C PRO A 224 -18.96 -6.46 -1.83
N LEU A 225 -17.90 -5.64 -1.92
CA LEU A 225 -16.94 -5.42 -0.83
C LEU A 225 -17.59 -4.81 0.42
N GLY A 226 -16.91 -4.94 1.56
CA GLY A 226 -17.33 -4.34 2.84
C GLY A 226 -18.44 -5.08 3.54
N ARG A 227 -18.54 -6.38 3.28
CA ARG A 227 -19.23 -7.33 4.14
C ARG A 227 -18.20 -8.02 5.03
N SER A 228 -18.64 -8.41 6.23
CA SER A 228 -17.85 -9.23 7.14
C SER A 228 -18.67 -10.37 7.71
N ASP A 229 -17.99 -11.42 8.12
CA ASP A 229 -18.59 -12.51 8.89
C ASP A 229 -17.57 -13.03 9.92
N GLU A 230 -18.05 -13.81 10.89
CA GLU A 230 -17.21 -14.36 11.95
C GLU A 230 -16.19 -15.36 11.38
N GLY A 231 -14.94 -15.25 11.84
CA GLY A 231 -13.87 -16.14 11.42
C GLY A 231 -12.56 -15.90 12.14
N TYR A 232 -11.52 -16.55 11.62
CA TYR A 232 -10.15 -16.37 12.08
C TYR A 232 -9.16 -16.41 10.92
N SER A 233 -8.06 -15.68 11.08
CA SER A 233 -6.91 -15.71 10.17
C SER A 233 -5.65 -15.95 10.98
N LEU A 234 -4.79 -16.83 10.48
CA LEU A 234 -3.51 -17.20 11.08
C LEU A 234 -2.39 -16.95 10.07
N PHE A 235 -1.34 -16.30 10.53
CA PHE A 235 -0.16 -16.02 9.73
C PHE A 235 1.12 -16.45 10.44
N VAL A 236 1.99 -17.10 9.67
CA VAL A 236 3.37 -17.42 10.05
C VAL A 236 4.31 -16.93 8.97
N GLY A 237 5.21 -16.03 9.35
CA GLY A 237 6.29 -15.52 8.54
C GLY A 237 7.66 -15.93 9.08
N ARG A 238 8.64 -16.05 8.18
CA ARG A 238 10.05 -16.26 8.52
C ARG A 238 10.93 -15.34 7.69
N ALA A 239 11.78 -14.57 8.37
CA ALA A 239 12.88 -13.84 7.75
C ALA A 239 14.01 -14.79 7.36
N ILE A 240 14.51 -14.65 6.13
CA ILE A 240 15.58 -15.46 5.53
C ILE A 240 16.56 -14.48 4.88
N GLY A 241 17.60 -14.08 5.64
CA GLY A 241 18.52 -13.03 5.22
C GLY A 241 17.79 -11.70 5.00
N ASN A 242 17.87 -11.16 3.78
CA ASN A 242 17.19 -9.95 3.35
C ASN A 242 15.81 -10.19 2.69
N TRP A 243 15.28 -11.42 2.79
CA TRP A 243 13.96 -11.82 2.30
C TRP A 243 13.07 -12.24 3.46
N SER A 244 11.77 -12.35 3.21
CA SER A 244 10.88 -13.10 4.10
C SER A 244 9.83 -13.86 3.32
N VAL A 245 9.43 -15.01 3.85
CA VAL A 245 8.30 -15.79 3.32
C VAL A 245 7.27 -15.94 4.43
N GLY A 246 5.99 -15.86 4.10
CA GLY A 246 4.92 -16.10 5.04
C GLY A 246 3.76 -16.89 4.44
N LEU A 247 3.02 -17.56 5.32
CA LEU A 247 1.88 -18.38 5.01
C LEU A 247 0.66 -17.86 5.76
N LEU A 248 -0.47 -17.78 5.07
CA LEU A 248 -1.78 -17.44 5.61
C LEU A 248 -2.68 -18.69 5.59
N PHE A 249 -3.47 -18.85 6.65
CA PHE A 249 -4.67 -19.68 6.66
C PHE A 249 -5.83 -18.82 7.18
N GLU A 250 -6.96 -18.83 6.50
CA GLU A 250 -8.12 -18.01 6.83
C GLU A 250 -9.40 -18.80 6.63
N ASP A 251 -10.24 -18.82 7.68
CA ASP A 251 -11.52 -19.49 7.69
C ASP A 251 -12.58 -18.53 8.23
N VAL A 252 -13.51 -18.13 7.36
CA VAL A 252 -14.53 -17.13 7.64
C VAL A 252 -15.85 -17.67 7.17
N HIS A 253 -16.88 -17.55 8.00
CA HIS A 253 -18.22 -17.99 7.66
C HIS A 253 -18.73 -17.26 6.40
N GLY A 254 -19.48 -17.96 5.55
CA GLY A 254 -20.01 -17.37 4.31
C GLY A 254 -19.01 -17.23 3.15
N GLN A 255 -17.78 -17.74 3.27
CA GLN A 255 -16.84 -17.89 2.15
C GLN A 255 -16.05 -19.21 2.22
N ASP A 256 -15.33 -19.53 1.14
CA ASP A 256 -14.39 -20.65 1.15
C ASP A 256 -13.24 -20.38 2.13
N THR A 257 -12.61 -21.44 2.64
CA THR A 257 -11.38 -21.32 3.42
C THR A 257 -10.22 -20.97 2.48
N TYR A 258 -9.47 -19.93 2.81
CA TYR A 258 -8.36 -19.45 2.01
C TYR A 258 -7.01 -19.84 2.60
N THR A 259 -6.06 -20.11 1.72
CA THR A 259 -4.63 -20.18 2.07
C THR A 259 -3.84 -19.19 1.25
N GLY A 260 -2.77 -18.63 1.82
CA GLY A 260 -1.97 -17.63 1.15
C GLY A 260 -0.48 -17.79 1.34
N ILE A 261 0.30 -17.26 0.41
CA ILE A 261 1.75 -17.19 0.42
C ILE A 261 2.18 -15.75 0.14
N VAL A 262 3.02 -15.18 1.01
CA VAL A 262 3.66 -13.89 0.77
C VAL A 262 5.16 -14.05 0.68
N VAL A 263 5.77 -13.37 -0.29
CA VAL A 263 7.22 -13.26 -0.42
C VAL A 263 7.60 -11.79 -0.41
N THR A 264 8.42 -11.38 0.55
CA THR A 264 9.03 -10.06 0.60
C THR A 264 10.41 -10.12 -0.02
N PHE A 265 10.64 -9.29 -1.03
CA PHE A 265 11.88 -9.21 -1.77
C PHE A 265 12.92 -8.35 -1.05
N ALA A 266 14.19 -8.67 -1.28
CA ALA A 266 15.29 -7.79 -0.90
C ALA A 266 15.32 -6.50 -1.75
N GLU A 267 15.60 -5.37 -1.10
CA GLU A 267 15.84 -4.10 -1.79
C GLU A 267 17.17 -4.19 -2.58
N GLY A 268 17.12 -3.90 -3.89
CA GLY A 268 18.26 -3.97 -4.80
C GLY A 268 17.90 -3.44 -6.20
N LYS A 269 18.86 -3.43 -7.13
CA LYS A 269 18.68 -2.80 -8.45
C LYS A 269 17.51 -3.36 -9.26
N THR A 270 17.22 -4.65 -9.14
CA THR A 270 16.10 -5.27 -9.85
C THR A 270 14.77 -4.84 -9.26
N THR A 271 14.60 -4.90 -7.93
CA THR A 271 13.37 -4.47 -7.27
C THR A 271 13.16 -2.97 -7.41
N GLU A 272 14.23 -2.18 -7.44
CA GLU A 272 14.23 -0.75 -7.77
C GLU A 272 13.71 -0.48 -9.19
N LEU A 273 14.26 -1.19 -10.20
CA LEU A 273 13.82 -1.04 -11.59
C LEU A 273 12.32 -1.36 -11.72
N LEU A 274 11.89 -2.51 -11.19
CA LEU A 274 10.49 -2.93 -11.23
C LEU A 274 9.57 -1.97 -10.46
N GLY A 275 10.04 -1.44 -9.33
CA GLY A 275 9.29 -0.44 -8.56
C GLY A 275 9.16 0.90 -9.30
N SER A 276 10.21 1.36 -9.99
CA SER A 276 10.25 2.67 -10.66
C SER A 276 9.24 2.85 -11.79
N VAL A 277 8.97 1.78 -12.54
CA VAL A 277 7.95 1.75 -13.61
C VAL A 277 6.66 1.10 -13.14
N ALA A 278 6.62 0.74 -11.87
CA ALA A 278 5.46 0.18 -11.23
C ALA A 278 4.98 -1.08 -11.98
N PHE A 279 5.88 -2.06 -12.09
CA PHE A 279 5.73 -3.27 -12.89
C PHE A 279 4.91 -4.34 -12.17
N ASP A 280 4.09 -5.04 -12.94
CA ASP A 280 3.42 -6.28 -12.54
C ASP A 280 3.41 -7.29 -13.70
N TYR A 281 3.44 -8.58 -13.37
CA TYR A 281 3.20 -9.65 -14.34
C TYR A 281 1.73 -10.04 -14.25
N THR A 282 0.92 -9.72 -15.25
CA THR A 282 -0.50 -10.05 -15.20
C THR A 282 -0.69 -11.50 -15.61
N ARG A 283 -1.60 -12.22 -14.94
CA ARG A 283 -1.84 -13.64 -15.24
C ARG A 283 -3.19 -13.89 -15.90
N SER A 284 -4.11 -12.93 -15.85
CA SER A 284 -5.39 -12.95 -16.57
C SER A 284 -5.78 -11.55 -17.08
N PRO A 285 -5.55 -11.23 -18.37
CA PRO A 285 -4.79 -12.01 -19.35
C PRO A 285 -3.28 -12.05 -19.03
N GLN A 286 -2.57 -13.06 -19.54
CA GLN A 286 -1.11 -13.16 -19.36
C GLN A 286 -0.38 -12.03 -20.09
N GLY A 287 0.49 -11.30 -19.40
CA GLY A 287 1.21 -10.18 -19.96
C GLY A 287 2.03 -9.42 -18.93
N PHE A 288 2.59 -8.29 -19.33
CA PHE A 288 3.31 -7.38 -18.43
C PHE A 288 2.56 -6.06 -18.34
N ALA A 289 2.34 -5.58 -17.13
CA ALA A 289 1.77 -4.27 -16.88
C ALA A 289 2.80 -3.34 -16.24
N VAL A 290 2.66 -2.06 -16.56
CA VAL A 290 3.41 -0.98 -15.92
C VAL A 290 2.49 0.21 -15.70
N GLN A 291 2.69 0.95 -14.61
CA GLN A 291 2.11 2.28 -14.41
C GLN A 291 3.24 3.31 -14.34
N ALA A 292 3.63 3.82 -15.50
CA ALA A 292 4.81 4.66 -15.64
C ALA A 292 4.53 6.11 -15.21
N PRO A 293 5.29 6.69 -14.26
CA PRO A 293 5.15 8.09 -13.91
C PRO A 293 5.65 8.97 -15.07
N LEU A 294 4.79 9.87 -15.57
CA LEU A 294 5.12 10.79 -16.66
C LEU A 294 5.73 12.09 -16.14
N ILE A 295 5.07 12.69 -15.15
CA ILE A 295 5.44 13.96 -14.51
C ILE A 295 4.94 13.97 -13.07
N SER A 296 5.57 14.73 -12.19
CA SER A 296 5.13 14.89 -10.80
C SER A 296 5.67 16.18 -10.20
N GLY A 297 5.08 16.61 -9.09
CA GLY A 297 5.52 17.80 -8.39
C GLY A 297 5.02 17.87 -6.96
N THR A 298 5.39 18.98 -6.31
CA THR A 298 4.93 19.32 -4.97
C THR A 298 3.91 20.46 -5.02
N ILE A 299 3.12 20.58 -3.96
CA ILE A 299 2.15 21.66 -3.71
C ILE A 299 2.61 22.40 -2.45
N GLY A 300 2.44 23.72 -2.42
CA GLY A 300 2.78 24.55 -1.27
C GLY A 300 4.29 24.81 -1.13
N ASN A 301 4.77 24.86 0.12
CA ASN A 301 6.17 25.12 0.47
C ASN A 301 7.01 23.84 0.61
N LEU A 302 6.54 22.73 0.05
CA LEU A 302 7.24 21.45 0.07
C LEU A 302 8.32 21.40 -1.01
N ARG A 303 9.55 21.15 -0.59
CA ARG A 303 10.72 20.95 -1.46
C ARG A 303 11.03 19.47 -1.58
N ARG A 304 11.66 19.05 -2.68
CA ARG A 304 11.94 17.65 -2.99
C ARG A 304 13.44 17.38 -3.13
N SER A 305 13.89 16.29 -2.52
CA SER A 305 15.26 15.76 -2.58
C SER A 305 15.23 14.24 -2.67
N ASN A 306 16.28 13.64 -3.23
CA ASN A 306 16.52 12.21 -3.05
C ASN A 306 17.40 11.92 -1.82
N SER A 307 17.54 10.65 -1.46
CA SER A 307 18.40 10.17 -0.36
C SER A 307 19.89 10.50 -0.52
N ALA A 308 20.34 10.81 -1.75
CA ALA A 308 21.69 11.28 -2.05
C ALA A 308 21.83 12.83 -1.98
N GLY A 309 20.82 13.54 -1.50
CA GLY A 309 20.83 15.01 -1.32
C GLY A 309 20.76 15.82 -2.61
N ARG A 310 20.35 15.21 -3.74
CA ARG A 310 20.17 15.90 -5.04
C ARG A 310 18.72 16.31 -5.26
N GLN A 311 18.54 17.44 -5.92
CA GLN A 311 17.24 17.88 -6.42
C GLN A 311 16.67 16.90 -7.43
N TYR A 312 15.39 16.56 -7.28
CA TYR A 312 14.76 15.52 -8.06
C TYR A 312 13.42 15.96 -8.62
N TYR A 313 13.19 15.67 -9.90
CA TYR A 313 11.87 15.73 -10.55
C TYR A 313 11.59 14.33 -11.05
N THR A 314 10.48 13.72 -10.64
CA THR A 314 10.13 12.40 -11.17
C THR A 314 9.18 12.50 -12.34
N GLY A 315 9.46 11.68 -13.35
CA GLY A 315 8.63 11.51 -14.52
C GLY A 315 9.49 11.31 -15.77
N ILE A 316 9.10 10.40 -16.66
CA ILE A 316 9.83 10.13 -17.91
C ILE A 316 9.93 11.39 -18.79
N LEU A 317 9.00 12.34 -18.64
CA LEU A 317 8.95 13.59 -19.40
C LEU A 317 9.63 14.77 -18.69
N MET A 318 10.24 14.56 -17.52
CA MET A 318 10.92 15.61 -16.75
C MET A 318 12.44 15.45 -16.83
N GLY A 319 13.13 16.51 -17.27
CA GLY A 319 14.57 16.60 -17.12
C GLY A 319 14.96 16.89 -15.66
N PRO A 320 16.17 16.47 -15.21
CA PRO A 320 16.69 16.91 -13.92
C PRO A 320 16.85 18.43 -13.92
N GLY A 321 16.17 19.11 -13.00
CA GLY A 321 16.17 20.58 -12.89
C GLY A 321 16.83 21.10 -11.61
N LYS A 322 16.95 22.42 -11.52
CA LYS A 322 17.44 23.20 -10.35
C LYS A 322 16.38 24.11 -9.71
N LYS A 323 15.12 23.99 -10.15
CA LYS A 323 14.03 24.83 -9.63
C LYS A 323 13.78 24.41 -8.18
N ASP A 324 13.84 25.37 -7.27
CA ASP A 324 13.56 25.19 -5.84
C ASP A 324 14.70 24.56 -5.00
N TYR A 325 15.97 24.68 -5.41
CA TYR A 325 17.12 24.39 -4.53
C TYR A 325 17.12 25.37 -3.36
N VAL A 326 17.05 24.82 -2.16
CA VAL A 326 17.31 25.56 -0.93
C VAL A 326 18.62 25.04 -0.39
N ASP A 327 19.62 25.92 -0.37
CA ASP A 327 20.81 25.68 0.42
C ASP A 327 20.37 25.69 1.90
N MET A 328 20.63 24.59 2.60
CA MET A 328 20.22 24.43 3.98
C MET A 328 21.29 24.97 4.95
N ASP A 329 22.36 25.59 4.44
CA ASP A 329 23.30 26.36 5.24
C ASP A 329 22.57 27.50 5.96
N GLY A 330 22.79 27.61 7.27
CA GLY A 330 22.07 28.56 8.13
C GLY A 330 20.69 28.08 8.58
N PHE A 331 20.25 26.86 8.24
CA PHE A 331 19.01 26.27 8.75
C PHE A 331 19.25 25.24 9.87
N GLU A 332 18.28 25.08 10.77
CA GLU A 332 18.26 24.08 11.83
C GLU A 332 17.10 23.10 11.61
N LEU A 333 17.37 21.79 11.74
CA LEU A 333 16.36 20.74 11.71
C LEU A 333 15.55 20.78 13.00
N VAL A 334 14.25 21.02 12.90
CA VAL A 334 13.35 21.20 14.05
C VAL A 334 12.26 20.14 14.13
N GLY A 335 12.17 19.24 13.16
CA GLY A 335 11.25 18.11 13.19
C GLY A 335 11.38 17.19 11.99
N GLU A 336 10.81 16.00 12.10
CA GLU A 336 10.70 15.04 11.01
C GLU A 336 9.38 14.27 11.04
N VAL A 337 8.95 13.77 9.88
CA VAL A 337 7.87 12.80 9.74
C VAL A 337 8.36 11.67 8.83
N VAL A 338 8.30 10.45 9.34
CA VAL A 338 8.61 9.22 8.60
C VAL A 338 7.33 8.70 7.98
N ALA A 339 7.37 8.46 6.68
CA ALA A 339 6.25 7.93 5.92
C ALA A 339 6.68 6.79 5.00
N GLU A 340 5.73 5.94 4.66
CA GLU A 340 5.89 4.90 3.65
C GLU A 340 4.70 4.95 2.70
N ARG A 341 5.01 5.02 1.41
CA ARG A 341 4.04 5.00 0.33
C ARG A 341 3.88 3.59 -0.20
N ILE A 342 2.65 3.20 -0.45
CA ILE A 342 2.28 1.89 -0.96
C ILE A 342 1.46 2.05 -2.25
N ARG A 343 1.73 1.18 -3.22
CA ARG A 343 0.86 0.91 -4.36
C ARG A 343 0.64 -0.60 -4.44
N THR A 344 -0.56 -1.04 -4.78
CA THR A 344 -0.81 -2.46 -5.05
C THR A 344 -1.46 -2.65 -6.43
N TYR A 345 -1.19 -3.80 -7.04
CA TYR A 345 -1.76 -4.17 -8.33
C TYR A 345 -2.92 -5.12 -8.18
N TRP A 346 -3.95 -4.93 -8.99
CA TRP A 346 -4.90 -6.01 -9.24
C TRP A 346 -4.32 -7.02 -10.24
N GLN A 347 -4.92 -8.21 -10.36
CA GLN A 347 -4.45 -9.31 -11.23
C GLN A 347 -4.24 -8.94 -12.70
N ASN A 348 -4.89 -7.87 -13.16
CA ASN A 348 -4.77 -7.35 -14.52
C ASN A 348 -3.70 -6.23 -14.64
N GLY A 349 -2.92 -5.99 -13.59
CA GLY A 349 -1.79 -5.08 -13.55
C GLY A 349 -2.16 -3.60 -13.55
N GLN A 350 -3.39 -3.25 -13.16
CA GLN A 350 -3.75 -1.86 -12.92
C GLN A 350 -3.40 -1.47 -11.48
N ALA A 351 -2.58 -0.42 -11.32
CA ALA A 351 -2.44 0.29 -10.05
C ALA A 351 -3.56 1.33 -9.97
N ARG A 352 -4.57 1.09 -9.13
CA ARG A 352 -5.71 2.01 -8.93
C ARG A 352 -5.78 2.54 -7.51
N ASN A 353 -4.65 2.46 -6.80
CA ASN A 353 -4.54 2.92 -5.45
C ASN A 353 -3.15 3.47 -5.15
N TRP A 354 -3.11 4.40 -4.21
CA TRP A 354 -1.88 4.94 -3.67
C TRP A 354 -2.15 5.45 -2.28
N TYR A 355 -1.33 5.01 -1.32
CA TYR A 355 -1.49 5.42 0.06
C TYR A 355 -0.15 5.82 0.63
N GLU A 356 -0.10 6.98 1.26
CA GLU A 356 1.00 7.36 2.15
C GLU A 356 0.59 7.11 3.59
N HIS A 357 1.35 6.28 4.30
CA HIS A 357 1.18 6.03 5.72
C HIS A 357 2.24 6.80 6.49
N ARG A 358 1.82 7.70 7.36
CA ARG A 358 2.74 8.43 8.26
C ARG A 358 2.91 7.63 9.53
N LEU A 359 4.10 7.04 9.67
CA LEU A 359 4.42 6.05 10.69
C LEU A 359 4.80 6.72 12.00
N SER A 360 5.59 7.78 11.91
CA SER A 360 6.08 8.50 13.07
C SER A 360 6.48 9.92 12.72
N GLY A 361 6.74 10.71 13.75
CA GLY A 361 7.32 12.04 13.62
C GLY A 361 7.72 12.58 14.98
N TRP A 362 8.47 13.67 14.95
CA TRP A 362 8.97 14.38 16.12
C TRP A 362 9.14 15.87 15.81
N GLY A 363 9.18 16.68 16.87
CA GLY A 363 9.46 18.11 16.77
C GLY A 363 8.35 18.93 16.08
N ARG A 364 8.74 20.06 15.50
CA ARG A 364 7.83 21.05 14.90
C ARG A 364 7.64 20.80 13.41
N THR A 365 6.43 20.37 13.03
CA THR A 365 6.05 20.01 11.65
C THR A 365 5.10 21.01 10.97
N SER A 366 4.72 22.08 11.68
CA SER A 366 3.84 23.13 11.15
C SER A 366 4.09 24.51 11.78
N GLY A 367 3.58 25.55 11.14
CA GLY A 367 3.67 26.95 11.57
C GLY A 367 4.58 27.82 10.70
N PRO A 368 4.65 29.13 11.00
CA PRO A 368 5.35 30.11 10.16
C PRO A 368 6.87 29.89 10.14
N GLY A 369 7.48 30.16 8.98
CA GLY A 369 8.93 30.12 8.79
C GLY A 369 9.53 28.73 8.59
N LEU A 370 8.72 27.66 8.59
CA LEU A 370 9.21 26.31 8.33
C LEU A 370 9.36 26.04 6.84
N ILE A 371 10.50 25.44 6.48
CA ILE A 371 10.75 24.83 5.18
C ILE A 371 10.63 23.32 5.34
N ALA A 372 9.73 22.70 4.56
CA ALA A 372 9.57 21.25 4.52
C ALA A 372 10.35 20.67 3.33
N VAL A 373 11.20 19.68 3.59
CA VAL A 373 11.98 18.96 2.58
C VAL A 373 11.57 17.49 2.60
N MET A 374 10.99 17.03 1.51
CA MET A 374 10.65 15.64 1.24
C MET A 374 11.87 14.92 0.66
N VAL A 375 12.39 13.94 1.40
CA VAL A 375 13.49 13.06 0.99
C VAL A 375 12.90 11.71 0.62
N GLU A 376 13.06 11.31 -0.63
CA GLU A 376 12.50 10.05 -1.14
C GLU A 376 13.60 9.02 -1.42
N ASP A 377 13.34 7.79 -0.99
CA ASP A 377 14.02 6.62 -1.50
C ASP A 377 13.45 6.21 -2.88
N PRO A 378 14.13 5.35 -3.64
CA PRO A 378 13.54 4.74 -4.82
C PRO A 378 12.28 3.93 -4.48
N TRP A 379 11.42 3.75 -5.48
CA TRP A 379 10.34 2.76 -5.40
C TRP A 379 10.94 1.36 -5.56
N TYR A 380 10.51 0.42 -4.73
CA TYR A 380 10.89 -0.99 -4.84
C TYR A 380 9.66 -1.88 -5.00
N LEU A 381 9.78 -2.94 -5.81
CA LEU A 381 8.90 -4.10 -5.68
C LEU A 381 9.17 -4.75 -4.32
N LYS A 382 8.20 -4.62 -3.41
CA LYS A 382 8.37 -4.97 -2.00
C LYS A 382 7.99 -6.42 -1.72
N LEU A 383 6.80 -6.82 -2.15
CA LEU A 383 6.28 -8.15 -1.92
C LEU A 383 5.29 -8.58 -3.00
N GLU A 384 5.07 -9.90 -3.12
CA GLU A 384 3.90 -10.50 -3.76
C GLU A 384 3.17 -11.30 -2.67
N ALA A 385 1.88 -11.00 -2.48
CA ALA A 385 1.00 -11.71 -1.55
C ALA A 385 -0.13 -12.36 -2.34
N LEU A 386 -0.16 -13.69 -2.34
CA LEU A 386 -1.09 -14.50 -3.11
C LEU A 386 -1.99 -15.28 -2.17
N VAL A 387 -3.27 -15.45 -2.51
CA VAL A 387 -4.27 -16.11 -1.69
C VAL A 387 -5.27 -16.86 -2.56
N SER A 388 -5.68 -18.07 -2.19
CA SER A 388 -6.51 -18.93 -3.03
C SER A 388 -7.52 -19.72 -2.19
N PRO A 389 -8.75 -20.00 -2.69
CA PRO A 389 -9.82 -20.70 -1.94
C PRO A 389 -9.58 -22.22 -1.85
N HIS A 390 -8.31 -22.63 -1.73
CA HIS A 390 -7.89 -24.02 -1.78
C HIS A 390 -7.06 -24.36 -0.53
N THR A 391 -7.38 -25.49 0.11
CA THR A 391 -6.74 -25.94 1.36
C THR A 391 -6.03 -27.28 1.24
N LYS A 392 -6.15 -27.95 0.10
CA LYS A 392 -5.62 -29.31 -0.13
C LYS A 392 -4.46 -29.26 -1.10
N PHE A 393 -3.30 -29.72 -0.65
CA PHE A 393 -2.06 -29.75 -1.44
C PHE A 393 -1.59 -31.20 -1.64
N THR A 394 -2.50 -32.08 -2.05
CA THR A 394 -2.28 -33.53 -2.08
C THR A 394 -1.76 -34.06 -3.42
N SER A 395 -1.82 -33.26 -4.49
CA SER A 395 -1.32 -33.62 -5.81
C SER A 395 -0.77 -32.40 -6.55
N TRP A 396 -0.13 -32.64 -7.70
CA TRP A 396 0.30 -31.57 -8.60
C TRP A 396 -0.90 -30.83 -9.20
N GLU A 397 -1.98 -31.53 -9.57
CA GLU A 397 -3.19 -30.85 -10.06
C GLU A 397 -3.77 -29.89 -9.01
N ALA A 398 -3.78 -30.28 -7.73
CA ALA A 398 -4.26 -29.41 -6.65
C ALA A 398 -3.41 -28.14 -6.49
N LEU A 399 -2.11 -28.20 -6.79
CA LEU A 399 -1.25 -27.02 -6.83
C LEU A 399 -1.52 -26.15 -8.07
N GLU A 400 -1.82 -26.77 -9.21
CA GLU A 400 -2.23 -26.05 -10.42
C GLU A 400 -3.57 -25.33 -10.23
N ASP A 401 -4.53 -25.97 -9.55
CA ASP A 401 -5.82 -25.36 -9.20
C ASP A 401 -5.64 -24.20 -8.21
N TRP A 402 -4.83 -24.39 -7.16
CA TRP A 402 -4.49 -23.31 -6.23
C TRP A 402 -3.87 -22.12 -6.96
N GLU A 403 -2.92 -22.38 -7.87
CA GLU A 403 -2.26 -21.35 -8.67
C GLU A 403 -3.23 -20.68 -9.64
N SER A 404 -4.13 -21.43 -10.27
CA SER A 404 -5.13 -20.91 -11.19
C SER A 404 -6.08 -19.91 -10.52
N ASP A 405 -6.55 -20.25 -9.32
CA ASP A 405 -7.60 -19.49 -8.62
C ASP A 405 -7.06 -18.44 -7.64
N ARG A 406 -5.72 -18.33 -7.51
CA ARG A 406 -5.13 -17.35 -6.61
C ARG A 406 -5.48 -15.92 -7.02
N MET A 407 -5.67 -15.10 -6.01
CA MET A 407 -5.80 -13.66 -6.05
C MET A 407 -4.64 -13.05 -5.29
N GLY A 408 -4.56 -11.72 -5.33
CA GLY A 408 -3.68 -10.97 -4.44
C GLY A 408 -2.58 -10.20 -5.17
N PRO A 409 -2.17 -9.06 -4.58
CA PRO A 409 -1.38 -8.07 -5.29
C PRO A 409 0.14 -8.31 -5.21
N ALA A 410 0.83 -7.79 -6.22
CA ALA A 410 2.15 -7.24 -6.01
C ALA A 410 2.03 -5.89 -5.28
N GLN A 411 2.88 -5.67 -4.29
CA GLN A 411 2.96 -4.41 -3.55
C GLN A 411 4.30 -3.74 -3.82
N LEU A 412 4.24 -2.45 -4.14
CA LEU A 412 5.41 -1.59 -4.21
C LEU A 412 5.45 -0.71 -2.98
N ASN A 413 6.66 -0.38 -2.53
CA ASN A 413 6.83 0.60 -1.48
C ASN A 413 7.86 1.66 -1.84
N GLN A 414 7.73 2.82 -1.20
CA GLN A 414 8.71 3.89 -1.21
C GLN A 414 8.76 4.51 0.18
N LYS A 415 9.95 4.51 0.80
CA LYS A 415 10.17 5.25 2.04
C LYS A 415 10.31 6.73 1.73
N VAL A 416 9.70 7.56 2.56
CA VAL A 416 9.74 9.01 2.45
C VAL A 416 9.98 9.62 3.82
N LEU A 417 10.95 10.52 3.89
CA LEU A 417 11.26 11.27 5.10
C LEU A 417 10.99 12.75 4.84
N TYR A 418 10.07 13.33 5.59
CA TYR A 418 9.83 14.76 5.59
C TYR A 418 10.64 15.40 6.70
N ARG A 419 11.50 16.36 6.36
CA ARG A 419 12.34 17.11 7.29
C ARG A 419 11.91 18.57 7.33
N PHE A 420 11.84 19.13 8.53
CA PHE A 420 11.39 20.49 8.75
C PHE A 420 12.50 21.35 9.30
N TYR A 421 12.70 22.50 8.67
CA TYR A 421 13.82 23.38 8.97
C TYR A 421 13.35 24.80 9.25
N ILE A 422 14.05 25.49 10.15
CA ILE A 422 13.90 26.92 10.42
C ILE A 422 15.22 27.63 10.19
N HIS A 423 15.19 28.88 9.75
CA HIS A 423 16.41 29.69 9.64
C HIS A 423 16.97 29.97 11.04
N LYS A 424 18.27 29.75 11.24
CA LYS A 424 18.99 30.15 12.45
C LYS A 424 19.07 31.67 12.46
N GLU A 425 18.44 32.32 13.44
CA GLU A 425 18.54 33.78 13.59
C GLU A 425 19.99 34.25 13.77
#